data_AF-A0ABD5VDB2-F1
#
_entry.id   AF-A0ABD5VDB2-F1
#
_cell.length_a   1.000
_cell.length_b   1.000
_cell.length_c   1.000
_cell.angle_alpha   90.00
_cell.angle_beta   90.00
_cell.angle_gamma   90.00
#
_symmetry.space_group_name_H-M   'P 1'
#
loop_
_entity.id
_entity.type
_entity.pdbx_description
1 polymer ?
#
loop_
_entity_poly.entity_id
_entity_poly.type
_entity_poly.pdbx_seq_one_letter_code
_entity_poly.pdbx_strand_id
1 'polypeptide(L)'
;MSQGNRVQLGWDAPASKLERFERAVESEWGGTSPYVGIQIEQSWREYRQSEQQNRLEALATDIVEATGRSPDHDEKKILLRTESSKTDKVWNRVHKDVKESMSAYATECDVPNHVVLEGVLDWYLDGGREQSVVDKLDGVIDDIQDTFATVNGDAVEMTKTDRTTIAIANHLHRTFTKEDLAMAINAETSGTNYYHERYTDRVIDYKGVKRLEIDDGSDTFLPESLWKERKIGDIVRNLGGDVHGETPPAFSKPEFADAFNHADIELSEENGDTIDEYRDRLLDRIGFIWNEKTQQFEPEEVNPSDDNLADFSLKPIEKEQSWLHTTEHPAYPQKSTDNSPSPYLTPQLEGTISGKLADHISFSGEQKTTQA
;
A
#
# COMPACT_ATOMS: atom_id res chain seq x y z
N MET A 1 -3.04 -40.18 -8.52
CA MET A 1 -2.00 -39.41 -7.83
C MET A 1 -0.65 -40.03 -8.18
N SER A 2 0.18 -39.34 -8.96
CA SER A 2 1.45 -39.89 -9.45
C SER A 2 2.44 -40.07 -8.29
N GLN A 3 2.69 -41.31 -7.88
CA GLN A 3 3.75 -41.67 -6.92
C GLN A 3 5.18 -41.50 -7.49
N GLY A 4 5.34 -40.92 -8.69
CA GLY A 4 6.57 -41.02 -9.48
C GLY A 4 7.70 -40.02 -9.20
N ASN A 5 7.50 -38.96 -8.39
CA ASN A 5 8.47 -37.85 -8.33
C ASN A 5 8.94 -37.45 -6.93
N ARG A 6 8.91 -38.40 -5.96
CA ARG A 6 9.48 -38.18 -4.62
C ARG A 6 10.87 -38.81 -4.51
N VAL A 7 11.88 -38.02 -4.20
CA VAL A 7 13.29 -38.40 -4.02
C VAL A 7 13.69 -38.31 -2.55
N GLN A 8 14.65 -39.13 -2.11
CA GLN A 8 15.20 -38.97 -0.77
C GLN A 8 16.05 -37.70 -0.69
N LEU A 9 15.90 -36.93 0.39
CA LEU A 9 16.71 -35.73 0.62
C LEU A 9 18.18 -36.13 0.83
N GLY A 10 18.47 -36.96 1.84
CA GLY A 10 19.79 -37.54 2.08
C GLY A 10 20.85 -36.51 2.49
N TRP A 11 20.43 -35.41 3.10
CA TRP A 11 21.30 -34.33 3.57
C TRP A 11 21.45 -34.39 5.08
N ASP A 12 22.56 -33.87 5.59
CA ASP A 12 22.82 -33.80 7.03
C ASP A 12 22.08 -32.60 7.64
N ALA A 13 21.64 -32.73 8.89
CA ALA A 13 21.09 -31.64 9.69
C ALA A 13 21.48 -31.83 11.18
N PRO A 14 21.57 -30.76 11.99
CA PRO A 14 21.77 -30.89 13.44
C PRO A 14 20.74 -31.83 14.09
N ALA A 15 21.20 -32.85 14.81
CA ALA A 15 20.34 -33.90 15.37
C ALA A 15 19.29 -33.35 16.34
N SER A 16 19.69 -32.41 17.21
CA SER A 16 18.79 -31.75 18.16
C SER A 16 17.71 -30.93 17.47
N LYS A 17 18.04 -30.28 16.35
CA LYS A 17 17.11 -29.48 15.55
C LYS A 17 16.14 -30.38 14.80
N LEU A 18 16.64 -31.45 14.19
CA LEU A 18 15.82 -32.46 13.53
C LEU A 18 14.82 -33.08 14.50
N GLU A 19 15.25 -33.46 15.71
CA GLU A 19 14.37 -34.01 16.73
C GLU A 19 13.28 -33.01 17.18
N ARG A 20 13.64 -31.72 17.35
CA ARG A 20 12.66 -30.66 17.64
C ARG A 20 11.64 -30.50 16.53
N PHE A 21 12.09 -30.49 15.28
CA PHE A 21 11.23 -30.41 14.10
C PHE A 21 10.29 -31.61 14.01
N GLU A 22 10.81 -32.83 14.13
CA GLU A 22 9.99 -34.05 14.09
C GLU A 22 8.93 -34.07 15.20
N ARG A 23 9.29 -33.65 16.41
CA ARG A 23 8.34 -33.52 17.52
C ARG A 23 7.26 -32.47 17.26
N ALA A 24 7.61 -31.33 16.68
CA ALA A 24 6.65 -30.29 16.32
C ALA A 24 5.66 -30.81 15.26
N VAL A 25 6.18 -31.44 14.21
CA VAL A 25 5.36 -32.06 13.17
C VAL A 25 4.47 -33.18 13.73
N GLU A 26 4.99 -34.04 14.60
CA GLU A 26 4.20 -35.09 15.24
C GLU A 26 3.10 -34.52 16.14
N SER A 27 3.39 -33.45 16.89
CA SER A 27 2.43 -32.79 17.75
C SER A 27 1.27 -32.17 16.98
N GLU A 28 1.53 -31.60 15.81
CA GLU A 28 0.53 -30.92 14.99
C GLU A 28 -0.25 -31.89 14.08
N TRP A 29 0.42 -32.90 13.53
CA TRP A 29 -0.14 -33.78 12.49
C TRP A 29 -0.41 -35.21 12.98
N GLY A 30 -0.08 -35.53 14.23
CA GLY A 30 -0.33 -36.84 14.84
C GLY A 30 0.62 -37.96 14.40
N GLY A 31 1.65 -37.66 13.60
CA GLY A 31 2.67 -38.61 13.19
C GLY A 31 3.81 -37.97 12.40
N THR A 32 5.01 -38.56 12.45
CA THR A 32 6.21 -38.04 11.77
C THR A 32 6.26 -38.39 10.27
N SER A 33 5.85 -39.59 9.89
CA SER A 33 5.77 -40.00 8.48
C SER A 33 4.31 -40.04 8.01
N PRO A 34 3.96 -39.47 6.84
CA PRO A 34 4.84 -38.84 5.83
C PRO A 34 5.09 -37.33 6.06
N TYR A 35 4.55 -36.76 7.12
CA TYR A 35 4.38 -35.32 7.29
C TYR A 35 5.69 -34.54 7.38
N VAL A 36 6.76 -35.10 7.94
CA VAL A 36 8.09 -34.45 7.98
C VAL A 36 8.57 -34.05 6.58
N GLY A 37 8.43 -34.94 5.59
CA GLY A 37 8.79 -34.64 4.21
C GLY A 37 7.88 -33.60 3.56
N ILE A 38 6.59 -33.61 3.92
CA ILE A 38 5.60 -32.64 3.42
C ILE A 38 5.89 -31.24 4.00
N GLN A 39 6.20 -31.16 5.29
CA GLN A 39 6.46 -29.89 5.95
C GLN A 39 7.79 -29.26 5.52
N ILE A 40 8.82 -30.06 5.21
CA ILE A 40 10.03 -29.55 4.55
C ILE A 40 9.70 -28.93 3.19
N GLU A 41 8.85 -29.59 2.38
CA GLU A 41 8.43 -29.05 1.08
C GLU A 41 7.63 -27.76 1.22
N GLN A 42 6.68 -27.72 2.15
CA GLN A 42 5.82 -26.56 2.37
C GLN A 42 6.63 -25.38 2.88
N SER A 43 7.47 -25.59 3.89
CA SER A 43 8.35 -24.55 4.47
C SER A 43 9.29 -23.96 3.42
N TRP A 44 9.89 -24.80 2.57
CA TRP A 44 10.72 -24.31 1.45
C TRP A 44 9.92 -23.46 0.46
N ARG A 45 8.71 -23.90 0.09
CA ARG A 45 7.86 -23.17 -0.86
C ARG A 45 7.41 -21.84 -0.29
N GLU A 46 7.03 -21.82 0.98
CA GLU A 46 6.65 -20.58 1.68
C GLU A 46 7.81 -19.60 1.72
N TYR A 47 9.00 -20.09 2.10
CA TYR A 47 10.22 -19.29 2.14
C TYR A 47 10.64 -18.73 0.77
N ARG A 48 10.53 -19.52 -0.32
CA ARG A 48 10.92 -19.07 -1.66
C ARG A 48 9.89 -18.20 -2.36
N GLN A 49 8.63 -18.26 -1.95
CA GLN A 49 7.61 -17.36 -2.49
C GLN A 49 8.06 -15.92 -2.24
N SER A 50 8.02 -15.07 -3.27
CA SER A 50 8.34 -13.66 -3.11
C SER A 50 7.21 -12.99 -2.31
N GLU A 51 7.55 -11.95 -1.54
CA GLU A 51 6.57 -11.17 -0.78
C GLU A 51 5.47 -10.63 -1.71
N GLN A 52 5.83 -10.26 -2.94
CA GLN A 52 4.89 -9.81 -3.98
C GLN A 52 3.87 -10.88 -4.41
N GLN A 53 4.16 -12.16 -4.20
CA GLN A 53 3.23 -13.26 -4.49
C GLN A 53 2.32 -13.61 -3.31
N ASN A 54 2.55 -13.03 -2.12
CA ASN A 54 1.68 -13.18 -0.97
C ASN A 54 1.11 -11.83 -0.53
N ARG A 55 -0.19 -11.65 -0.73
CA ARG A 55 -0.90 -10.40 -0.41
C ARG A 55 -0.78 -9.98 1.06
N LEU A 56 -0.70 -10.93 2.01
CA LEU A 56 -0.61 -10.62 3.43
C LEU A 56 0.79 -10.10 3.78
N GLU A 57 1.85 -10.75 3.30
CA GLU A 57 3.23 -10.30 3.50
C GLU A 57 3.47 -8.95 2.80
N ALA A 58 2.95 -8.76 1.59
CA ALA A 58 3.04 -7.48 0.88
C ALA A 58 2.40 -6.34 1.68
N LEU A 59 1.20 -6.55 2.23
CA LEU A 59 0.55 -5.54 3.08
C LEU A 59 1.33 -5.25 4.36
N ALA A 60 1.93 -6.27 4.98
CA ALA A 60 2.79 -6.08 6.15
C ALA A 60 4.05 -5.27 5.79
N THR A 61 4.67 -5.56 4.65
CA THR A 61 5.81 -4.79 4.11
C THR A 61 5.42 -3.34 3.82
N ASP A 62 4.26 -3.10 3.18
CA ASP A 62 3.74 -1.75 2.91
C ASP A 62 3.54 -0.95 4.22
N ILE A 63 3.05 -1.60 5.28
CA ILE A 63 2.88 -1.00 6.61
C ILE A 63 4.24 -0.64 7.23
N VAL A 64 5.23 -1.54 7.13
CA VAL A 64 6.60 -1.27 7.60
C VAL A 64 7.20 -0.07 6.86
N GLU A 65 7.12 -0.07 5.53
CA GLU A 65 7.58 1.06 4.68
C GLU A 65 6.91 2.38 5.05
N ALA A 66 5.59 2.36 5.28
CA ALA A 66 4.83 3.55 5.65
C ALA A 66 5.27 4.15 7.00
N THR A 67 5.88 3.36 7.89
CA THR A 67 6.46 3.86 9.14
C THR A 67 7.87 4.43 8.99
N GLY A 68 8.40 4.51 7.77
CA GLY A 68 9.74 5.02 7.50
C GLY A 68 10.86 4.03 7.84
N ARG A 69 10.51 2.81 8.26
CA ARG A 69 11.45 1.70 8.30
C ARG A 69 11.72 1.24 6.87
N SER A 70 12.99 1.00 6.56
CA SER A 70 13.26 0.18 5.38
C SER A 70 12.68 -1.20 5.67
N PRO A 71 11.86 -1.77 4.76
CA PRO A 71 11.60 -3.19 4.82
C PRO A 71 12.98 -3.81 4.74
N ASP A 72 13.31 -4.65 5.72
CA ASP A 72 14.62 -5.24 5.79
C ASP A 72 14.72 -6.20 4.60
N HIS A 73 15.19 -5.69 3.46
CA HIS A 73 15.06 -6.31 2.14
C HIS A 73 15.91 -7.59 2.02
N ASP A 74 16.58 -7.98 3.10
CA ASP A 74 17.61 -8.99 3.17
C ASP A 74 17.39 -10.05 4.27
N GLU A 75 16.21 -10.14 4.89
CA GLU A 75 15.96 -11.12 5.97
C GLU A 75 16.00 -12.60 5.51
N LYS A 76 15.98 -12.87 4.20
CA LYS A 76 16.28 -14.21 3.68
C LYS A 76 17.75 -14.63 3.91
N LYS A 77 18.61 -13.74 4.47
CA LYS A 77 19.94 -14.09 4.98
C LYS A 77 19.93 -14.70 6.39
N ILE A 78 18.78 -14.72 7.09
CA ILE A 78 18.67 -15.22 8.48
C ILE A 78 18.90 -16.74 8.59
N LEU A 79 18.79 -17.49 7.48
CA LEU A 79 18.98 -18.95 7.46
C LEU A 79 20.41 -19.44 7.72
N LEU A 80 21.40 -18.56 7.93
CA LEU A 80 22.82 -18.93 8.10
C LEU A 80 23.28 -18.97 9.58
N ARG A 81 22.38 -19.19 10.54
CA ARG A 81 22.78 -19.44 11.95
C ARG A 81 23.19 -20.90 12.12
N THR A 82 24.45 -21.22 11.81
CA THR A 82 24.97 -22.57 11.99
C THR A 82 25.40 -22.80 13.45
N GLU A 83 24.70 -23.69 14.16
CA GLU A 83 25.19 -24.20 15.45
C GLU A 83 26.04 -25.47 15.22
N SER A 84 27.32 -25.43 15.63
CA SER A 84 28.21 -26.59 15.56
C SER A 84 27.75 -27.67 16.53
N SER A 85 27.01 -28.66 16.01
CA SER A 85 26.48 -29.79 16.79
C SER A 85 26.54 -31.09 15.99
N LYS A 86 26.30 -32.21 16.68
CA LYS A 86 26.24 -33.54 16.05
C LYS A 86 25.15 -33.54 14.98
N THR A 87 25.50 -33.99 13.77
CA THR A 87 24.58 -34.06 12.64
C THR A 87 24.04 -35.48 12.43
N ASP A 88 22.79 -35.57 11.99
CA ASP A 88 22.13 -36.81 11.56
C ASP A 88 21.62 -36.66 10.12
N LYS A 89 21.52 -37.79 9.39
CA LYS A 89 21.05 -37.81 8.00
C LYS A 89 19.53 -37.80 7.92
N VAL A 90 18.99 -36.86 7.16
CA VAL A 90 17.56 -36.75 6.85
C VAL A 90 17.21 -37.60 5.64
N TRP A 91 16.53 -38.73 5.85
CA TRP A 91 16.15 -39.69 4.80
C TRP A 91 14.74 -39.50 4.23
N ASN A 92 14.01 -38.49 4.70
CA ASN A 92 12.65 -38.21 4.30
C ASN A 92 12.57 -37.95 2.79
N ARG A 93 11.45 -38.38 2.19
CA ARG A 93 11.22 -38.21 0.76
C ARG A 93 10.55 -36.87 0.52
N VAL A 94 11.12 -36.06 -0.37
CA VAL A 94 10.57 -34.78 -0.83
C VAL A 94 10.32 -34.83 -2.34
N HIS A 95 9.49 -33.93 -2.87
CA HIS A 95 9.33 -33.80 -4.31
C HIS A 95 10.64 -33.36 -4.98
N LYS A 96 10.91 -33.88 -6.19
CA LYS A 96 12.18 -33.67 -6.90
C LYS A 96 12.49 -32.19 -7.17
N ASP A 97 11.48 -31.41 -7.54
CA ASP A 97 11.60 -29.97 -7.80
C ASP A 97 12.08 -29.19 -6.55
N VAL A 98 11.63 -29.57 -5.36
CA VAL A 98 12.03 -28.95 -4.09
C VAL A 98 13.49 -29.22 -3.82
N LYS A 99 13.93 -30.47 -3.92
CA LYS A 99 15.34 -30.83 -3.71
C LYS A 99 16.26 -30.12 -4.71
N GLU A 100 15.86 -30.06 -5.98
CA GLU A 100 16.61 -29.35 -7.03
C GLU A 100 16.63 -27.83 -6.77
N SER A 101 15.50 -27.24 -6.39
CA SER A 101 15.37 -25.82 -6.07
C SER A 101 16.20 -25.41 -4.85
N MET A 102 16.18 -26.21 -3.78
CA MET A 102 17.04 -26.00 -2.60
C MET A 102 18.52 -26.09 -2.95
N SER A 103 18.91 -27.05 -3.81
CA SER A 103 20.32 -27.19 -4.25
C SER A 103 20.76 -26.02 -5.13
N ALA A 104 19.88 -25.55 -6.01
CA ALA A 104 20.14 -24.39 -6.85
C ALA A 104 20.35 -23.13 -6.00
N TYR A 105 19.51 -22.92 -4.97
CA TYR A 105 19.66 -21.81 -4.03
C TYR A 105 20.94 -21.92 -3.19
N ALA A 106 21.29 -23.13 -2.73
CA ALA A 106 22.57 -23.36 -2.05
C ALA A 106 23.76 -22.94 -2.92
N THR A 107 23.70 -23.25 -4.22
CA THR A 107 24.71 -22.84 -5.21
C THR A 107 24.71 -21.33 -5.45
N GLU A 108 23.52 -20.71 -5.55
CA GLU A 108 23.35 -19.26 -5.73
C GLU A 108 23.95 -18.46 -4.56
N CYS A 109 23.78 -18.95 -3.35
CA CYS A 109 24.28 -18.32 -2.13
C CYS A 109 25.69 -18.76 -1.72
N ASP A 110 26.36 -19.62 -2.49
CA ASP A 110 27.67 -20.22 -2.18
C ASP A 110 27.72 -20.90 -0.78
N VAL A 111 26.67 -21.67 -0.46
CA VAL A 111 26.57 -22.42 0.80
C VAL A 111 26.31 -23.91 0.58
N PRO A 112 26.67 -24.79 1.52
CA PRO A 112 26.33 -26.20 1.43
C PRO A 112 24.83 -26.46 1.53
N ASN A 113 24.34 -27.50 0.84
CA ASN A 113 22.92 -27.91 0.88
C ASN A 113 22.37 -28.17 2.29
N HIS A 114 23.19 -28.66 3.22
CA HIS A 114 22.77 -28.91 4.60
C HIS A 114 22.41 -27.61 5.35
N VAL A 115 23.07 -26.49 5.02
CA VAL A 115 22.78 -25.18 5.61
C VAL A 115 21.42 -24.68 5.13
N VAL A 116 21.09 -24.89 3.85
CA VAL A 116 19.75 -24.55 3.33
C VAL A 116 18.67 -25.39 4.01
N LEU A 117 18.91 -26.69 4.23
CA LEU A 117 17.99 -27.53 4.97
C LEU A 117 17.82 -27.06 6.41
N GLU A 118 18.92 -26.75 7.09
CA GLU A 118 18.90 -26.21 8.45
C GLU A 118 18.00 -24.98 8.54
N GLY A 119 18.17 -24.04 7.61
CA GLY A 119 17.32 -22.86 7.55
C GLY A 119 15.84 -23.16 7.27
N VAL A 120 15.54 -24.18 6.46
CA VAL A 120 14.14 -24.61 6.25
C VAL A 120 13.53 -25.20 7.52
N LEU A 121 14.31 -25.92 8.33
CA LEU A 121 13.85 -26.43 9.62
C LEU A 121 13.61 -25.29 10.61
N ASP A 122 14.52 -24.31 10.64
CA ASP A 122 14.38 -23.11 11.48
C ASP A 122 13.15 -22.30 11.08
N TRP A 123 12.93 -22.07 9.78
CA TRP A 123 11.73 -21.39 9.29
C TRP A 123 10.44 -21.99 9.84
N TYR A 124 10.30 -23.33 9.80
CA TYR A 124 9.12 -23.99 10.38
C TYR A 124 9.05 -23.86 11.90
N LEU A 125 10.18 -24.08 12.58
CA LEU A 125 10.25 -24.03 14.04
C LEU A 125 9.99 -22.63 14.61
N ASP A 126 10.31 -21.59 13.84
CA ASP A 126 10.06 -20.20 14.16
C ASP A 126 8.63 -19.79 13.78
N GLY A 127 7.75 -20.70 13.37
CA GLY A 127 6.34 -20.41 13.06
C GLY A 127 6.09 -19.97 11.62
N GLY A 128 7.11 -20.03 10.77
CA GLY A 128 7.01 -19.84 9.33
C GLY A 128 6.50 -18.47 8.93
N ARG A 129 5.67 -18.46 7.89
CA ARG A 129 5.11 -17.23 7.32
C ARG A 129 4.29 -16.43 8.32
N GLU A 130 3.44 -17.11 9.10
CA GLU A 130 2.53 -16.42 10.01
C GLU A 130 3.31 -15.64 11.06
N GLN A 131 4.31 -16.29 11.67
CA GLN A 131 5.18 -15.62 12.64
C GLN A 131 6.00 -14.51 11.98
N SER A 132 6.52 -14.70 10.77
CA SER A 132 7.23 -13.64 10.04
C SER A 132 6.37 -12.38 9.85
N VAL A 133 5.08 -12.53 9.53
CA VAL A 133 4.14 -11.40 9.43
C VAL A 133 3.90 -10.76 10.81
N VAL A 134 3.72 -11.58 11.86
CA VAL A 134 3.57 -11.08 13.22
C VAL A 134 4.79 -10.28 13.65
N ASP A 135 6.00 -10.79 13.45
CA ASP A 135 7.25 -10.12 13.83
C ASP A 135 7.44 -8.78 13.09
N LYS A 136 7.10 -8.74 11.78
CA LYS A 136 7.09 -7.51 10.99
C LYS A 136 6.13 -6.46 11.57
N LEU A 137 4.92 -6.88 11.93
CA LEU A 137 3.90 -5.98 12.47
C LEU A 137 4.19 -5.56 13.92
N ASP A 138 4.72 -6.46 14.75
CA ASP A 138 5.05 -6.17 16.16
C ASP A 138 6.14 -5.10 16.25
N GLY A 139 7.15 -5.18 15.39
CA GLY A 139 8.17 -4.15 15.28
C GLY A 139 7.61 -2.78 14.88
N VAL A 140 6.53 -2.75 14.11
CA VAL A 140 5.86 -1.52 13.67
C VAL A 140 4.90 -0.98 14.73
N ILE A 141 4.31 -1.83 15.58
CA ILE A 141 3.38 -1.39 16.62
C ILE A 141 4.07 -0.39 17.57
N ASP A 142 5.30 -0.65 17.98
CA ASP A 142 6.06 0.26 18.83
C ASP A 142 6.36 1.59 18.14
N ASP A 143 6.72 1.57 16.85
CA ASP A 143 6.96 2.80 16.07
C ASP A 143 5.69 3.59 15.81
N ILE A 144 4.58 2.90 15.58
CA ILE A 144 3.25 3.54 15.49
C ILE A 144 2.95 4.16 16.84
N GLN A 145 3.12 3.44 17.95
CA GLN A 145 2.86 3.96 19.29
C GLN A 145 3.75 5.14 19.64
N ASP A 146 5.04 5.11 19.27
CA ASP A 146 6.00 6.18 19.49
C ASP A 146 5.77 7.37 18.55
N THR A 147 5.37 7.14 17.31
CA THR A 147 4.93 8.20 16.39
C THR A 147 3.67 8.85 16.93
N PHE A 148 2.70 8.05 17.39
CA PHE A 148 1.51 8.56 18.07
C PHE A 148 1.86 9.26 19.39
N ALA A 149 2.83 8.79 20.16
CA ALA A 149 3.26 9.39 21.42
C ALA A 149 4.06 10.69 21.21
N THR A 150 4.86 10.77 20.15
CA THR A 150 5.63 11.96 19.76
C THR A 150 4.73 13.01 19.14
N VAL A 151 3.80 12.59 18.27
CA VAL A 151 2.67 13.43 17.84
C VAL A 151 1.87 13.86 19.06
N ASN A 152 1.66 12.99 20.07
CA ASN A 152 0.97 13.31 21.31
C ASN A 152 1.77 14.18 22.31
N GLY A 153 3.09 14.21 22.21
CA GLY A 153 3.98 15.01 23.07
C GLY A 153 3.92 16.50 22.74
N ASP A 154 3.56 16.82 21.48
CA ASP A 154 3.20 18.16 21.00
C ASP A 154 1.73 18.22 20.49
N ALA A 155 0.90 17.21 20.78
CA ALA A 155 -0.46 17.17 20.26
C ALA A 155 -1.34 18.19 20.97
N VAL A 156 -1.71 19.20 20.19
CA VAL A 156 -3.13 19.54 20.09
C VAL A 156 -3.91 18.23 19.98
N GLU A 157 -4.62 17.82 21.03
CA GLU A 157 -5.50 16.65 21.01
C GLU A 157 -6.24 16.60 19.67
N MET A 158 -5.92 15.62 18.81
CA MET A 158 -6.53 15.52 17.50
C MET A 158 -8.04 15.40 17.70
N THR A 159 -8.77 16.44 17.29
CA THR A 159 -10.17 16.56 17.66
C THR A 159 -10.96 15.45 16.97
N LYS A 160 -12.15 15.14 17.48
CA LYS A 160 -13.06 14.21 16.80
C LYS A 160 -13.29 14.63 15.33
N THR A 161 -13.31 15.93 15.07
CA THR A 161 -13.48 16.47 13.71
C THR A 161 -12.28 16.11 12.83
N ASP A 162 -11.05 16.25 13.32
CA ASP A 162 -9.86 15.96 12.51
C ASP A 162 -9.73 14.46 12.20
N ARG A 163 -10.06 13.59 13.17
CA ARG A 163 -10.14 12.13 12.94
C ARG A 163 -11.16 11.77 11.87
N THR A 164 -12.35 12.36 11.94
CA THR A 164 -13.40 12.13 10.94
C THR A 164 -12.99 12.67 9.57
N THR A 165 -12.33 13.84 9.49
CA THR A 165 -11.79 14.36 8.23
C THR A 165 -10.78 13.39 7.60
N ILE A 166 -9.85 12.85 8.38
CA ILE A 166 -8.84 11.89 7.89
C ILE A 166 -9.52 10.60 7.41
N ALA A 167 -10.48 10.07 8.17
CA ALA A 167 -11.22 8.87 7.78
C ALA A 167 -11.95 9.07 6.44
N ILE A 168 -12.71 10.16 6.30
CA ILE A 168 -13.41 10.51 5.04
C ILE A 168 -12.40 10.64 3.90
N ALA A 169 -11.28 11.34 4.12
CA ALA A 169 -10.25 11.52 3.11
C ALA A 169 -9.65 10.18 2.65
N ASN A 170 -9.41 9.23 3.55
CA ASN A 170 -8.85 7.92 3.21
C ASN A 170 -9.79 7.05 2.36
N HIS A 171 -11.11 7.31 2.41
CA HIS A 171 -12.07 6.67 1.51
C HIS A 171 -12.04 7.19 0.07
N LEU A 172 -11.35 8.31 -0.18
CA LEU A 172 -11.30 8.96 -1.48
C LEU A 172 -9.99 8.64 -2.20
N HIS A 173 -10.10 8.38 -3.51
CA HIS A 173 -8.96 8.26 -4.40
C HIS A 173 -8.18 9.59 -4.53
N ARG A 174 -7.08 9.58 -5.29
CA ARG A 174 -6.25 10.77 -5.54
C ARG A 174 -7.02 11.86 -6.30
N THR A 175 -7.89 11.46 -7.21
CA THR A 175 -8.88 12.29 -7.89
C THR A 175 -10.26 11.75 -7.55
N PHE A 176 -11.24 12.61 -7.31
CA PHE A 176 -12.57 12.18 -6.90
C PHE A 176 -13.64 13.20 -7.30
N THR A 177 -14.88 12.74 -7.46
CA THR A 177 -16.02 13.60 -7.75
C THR A 177 -16.69 14.12 -6.48
N LYS A 178 -17.57 15.12 -6.62
CA LYS A 178 -18.43 15.58 -5.54
C LYS A 178 -19.34 14.49 -5.00
N GLU A 179 -19.81 13.60 -5.86
CA GLU A 179 -20.60 12.43 -5.48
C GLU A 179 -19.78 11.47 -4.62
N ASP A 180 -18.52 11.22 -4.98
CA ASP A 180 -17.62 10.37 -4.19
C ASP A 180 -17.37 10.99 -2.80
N LEU A 181 -17.10 12.29 -2.75
CA LEU A 181 -16.94 13.02 -1.48
C LEU A 181 -18.20 12.93 -0.62
N ALA A 182 -19.38 13.15 -1.22
CA ALA A 182 -20.64 13.06 -0.51
C ALA A 182 -20.90 11.65 0.02
N MET A 183 -20.59 10.61 -0.75
CA MET A 183 -20.69 9.21 -0.31
C MET A 183 -19.74 8.91 0.85
N ALA A 184 -18.49 9.37 0.78
CA ALA A 184 -17.51 9.18 1.85
C ALA A 184 -17.94 9.89 3.15
N ILE A 185 -18.47 11.11 3.06
CA ILE A 185 -19.04 11.84 4.21
C ILE A 185 -20.22 11.06 4.81
N ASN A 186 -21.10 10.50 3.97
CA ASN A 186 -22.25 9.73 4.43
C ASN A 186 -21.85 8.39 5.08
N ALA A 187 -20.73 7.79 4.66
CA ALA A 187 -20.24 6.55 5.24
C ALA A 187 -19.74 6.75 6.69
N GLU A 188 -19.07 7.87 6.95
CA GLU A 188 -18.42 8.17 8.23
C GLU A 188 -19.29 9.03 9.18
N THR A 189 -20.42 9.55 8.70
CA THR A 189 -21.32 10.43 9.47
C THR A 189 -22.79 10.06 9.27
N SER A 190 -23.72 10.86 9.83
CA SER A 190 -25.15 10.67 9.56
C SER A 190 -25.61 11.27 8.22
N GLY A 191 -24.69 11.82 7.42
CA GLY A 191 -24.96 12.32 6.06
C GLY A 191 -25.89 13.54 5.95
N THR A 192 -26.14 14.23 7.06
CA THR A 192 -26.94 15.47 7.07
C THR A 192 -26.18 16.62 6.41
N ASN A 193 -26.88 17.60 5.81
CA ASN A 193 -26.27 18.78 5.19
C ASN A 193 -25.22 19.47 6.06
N TYR A 194 -25.43 19.52 7.38
CA TYR A 194 -24.45 20.02 8.35
C TYR A 194 -23.06 19.37 8.23
N TYR A 195 -22.99 18.06 8.02
CA TYR A 195 -21.72 17.35 7.89
C TYR A 195 -21.09 17.54 6.51
N HIS A 196 -21.91 17.68 5.47
CA HIS A 196 -21.41 18.05 4.14
C HIS A 196 -20.74 19.43 4.16
N GLU A 197 -21.41 20.44 4.73
CA GLU A 197 -20.84 21.78 4.90
C GLU A 197 -19.59 21.77 5.80
N ARG A 198 -19.61 20.98 6.88
CA ARG A 198 -18.51 20.94 7.84
C ARG A 198 -17.25 20.25 7.31
N TYR A 199 -17.38 19.18 6.53
CA TYR A 199 -16.26 18.32 6.16
C TYR A 199 -15.76 18.52 4.73
N THR A 200 -16.56 19.09 3.83
CA THR A 200 -16.15 19.29 2.42
C THR A 200 -14.84 20.07 2.32
N ASP A 201 -14.80 21.30 2.83
CA ASP A 201 -13.61 22.15 2.73
C ASP A 201 -12.42 21.57 3.48
N ARG A 202 -12.66 20.94 4.63
CA ARG A 202 -11.59 20.32 5.44
C ARG A 202 -10.93 19.15 4.71
N VAL A 203 -11.72 18.33 4.01
CA VAL A 203 -11.19 17.19 3.24
C VAL A 203 -10.45 17.69 2.00
N ILE A 204 -10.96 18.73 1.34
CA ILE A 204 -10.31 19.40 0.21
C ILE A 204 -8.93 19.94 0.64
N ASP A 205 -8.89 20.68 1.75
CA ASP A 205 -7.66 21.25 2.31
C ASP A 205 -6.68 20.13 2.72
N TYR A 206 -7.17 19.10 3.42
CA TYR A 206 -6.34 17.98 3.87
C TYR A 206 -5.71 17.20 2.70
N LYS A 207 -6.47 16.98 1.62
CA LYS A 207 -5.99 16.28 0.41
C LYS A 207 -5.14 17.18 -0.50
N GLY A 208 -5.12 18.49 -0.26
CA GLY A 208 -4.41 19.45 -1.13
C GLY A 208 -4.94 19.45 -2.56
N VAL A 209 -6.26 19.26 -2.73
CA VAL A 209 -6.91 19.21 -4.05
C VAL A 209 -7.60 20.54 -4.37
N LYS A 210 -7.78 20.80 -5.66
CA LYS A 210 -8.52 21.96 -6.16
C LYS A 210 -9.78 21.47 -6.87
N ARG A 211 -10.86 22.23 -6.69
CA ARG A 211 -12.13 21.98 -7.37
C ARG A 211 -12.04 22.43 -8.82
N LEU A 212 -12.46 21.56 -9.72
CA LEU A 212 -12.70 21.85 -11.12
C LEU A 212 -14.22 21.80 -11.33
N GLU A 213 -14.82 22.97 -11.58
CA GLU A 213 -16.23 23.06 -11.92
C GLU A 213 -16.42 22.62 -13.37
N ILE A 214 -17.35 21.69 -13.59
CA ILE A 214 -17.76 21.24 -14.92
C ILE A 214 -19.21 21.68 -15.11
N ASP A 215 -19.52 22.25 -16.27
CA ASP A 215 -20.85 22.84 -16.57
C ASP A 215 -22.03 21.87 -16.43
N ASP A 216 -21.78 20.55 -16.37
CA ASP A 216 -22.79 19.52 -16.15
C ASP A 216 -23.13 19.27 -14.66
N GLY A 217 -22.46 19.98 -13.74
CA GLY A 217 -22.65 19.89 -12.30
C GLY A 217 -21.80 18.81 -11.60
N SER A 218 -20.97 18.05 -12.34
CA SER A 218 -20.06 17.05 -11.79
C SER A 218 -18.72 17.69 -11.38
N ASP A 219 -18.74 18.43 -10.28
CA ASP A 219 -17.51 19.00 -9.74
C ASP A 219 -16.48 17.88 -9.48
N THR A 220 -15.28 18.04 -10.04
CA THR A 220 -14.19 17.07 -9.87
C THR A 220 -13.06 17.71 -9.06
N PHE A 221 -12.52 16.97 -8.10
CA PHE A 221 -11.41 17.40 -7.27
C PHE A 221 -10.12 16.76 -7.75
N LEU A 222 -9.15 17.60 -8.10
CA LEU A 222 -7.87 17.19 -8.68
C LEU A 222 -6.71 17.67 -7.81
N PRO A 223 -5.63 16.89 -7.68
CA PRO A 223 -4.37 17.38 -7.14
C PRO A 223 -3.92 18.63 -7.90
N GLU A 224 -3.24 19.55 -7.21
CA GLU A 224 -2.82 20.83 -7.79
C GLU A 224 -2.07 20.67 -9.11
N SER A 225 -1.19 19.68 -9.24
CA SER A 225 -0.44 19.42 -10.49
C SER A 225 -1.36 19.11 -11.68
N LEU A 226 -2.35 18.23 -11.49
CA LEU A 226 -3.30 17.84 -12.53
C LEU A 226 -4.30 18.96 -12.82
N TRP A 227 -4.68 19.71 -11.79
CA TRP A 227 -5.52 20.89 -11.94
C TRP A 227 -4.83 21.97 -12.78
N LYS A 228 -3.54 22.27 -12.48
CA LYS A 228 -2.70 23.19 -13.29
C LYS A 228 -2.61 22.72 -14.73
N GLU A 229 -2.35 21.43 -14.95
CA GLU A 229 -2.25 20.86 -16.29
C GLU A 229 -3.56 20.98 -17.07
N ARG A 230 -4.69 20.69 -16.42
CA ARG A 230 -6.02 20.82 -17.04
C ARG A 230 -6.31 22.26 -17.45
N LYS A 231 -6.03 23.21 -16.55
CA LYS A 231 -6.19 24.64 -16.84
C LYS A 231 -5.31 25.12 -17.99
N ILE A 232 -4.07 24.63 -18.09
CA ILE A 232 -3.21 24.88 -19.27
C ILE A 232 -3.89 24.38 -20.55
N GLY A 233 -4.47 23.18 -20.54
CA GLY A 233 -5.24 22.66 -21.67
C GLY A 233 -6.43 23.53 -22.05
N ASP A 234 -7.16 24.09 -21.07
CA ASP A 234 -8.28 25.00 -21.32
C ASP A 234 -7.81 26.32 -21.96
N ILE A 235 -6.66 26.86 -21.53
CA ILE A 235 -6.05 28.05 -22.15
C ILE A 235 -5.66 27.75 -23.60
N VAL A 236 -5.00 26.61 -23.87
CA VAL A 236 -4.66 26.20 -25.25
C VAL A 236 -5.91 26.11 -26.13
N ARG A 237 -7.00 25.54 -25.61
CA ARG A 237 -8.28 25.44 -26.32
C ARG A 237 -8.87 26.81 -26.61
N ASN A 238 -8.81 27.73 -25.66
CA ASN A 238 -9.31 29.11 -25.82
C ASN A 238 -8.45 29.93 -26.79
N LEU A 239 -7.17 29.56 -26.96
CA LEU A 239 -6.28 30.11 -28.00
C LEU A 239 -6.51 29.49 -29.38
N GLY A 240 -7.47 28.55 -29.53
CA GLY A 240 -7.81 27.91 -30.78
C GLY A 240 -6.97 26.67 -31.12
N GLY A 241 -6.22 26.12 -30.16
CA GLY A 241 -5.60 24.80 -30.28
C GLY A 241 -6.57 23.66 -29.94
N ASP A 242 -6.19 22.42 -30.27
CA ASP A 242 -6.95 21.22 -29.89
C ASP A 242 -6.19 20.39 -28.86
N VAL A 243 -6.95 19.71 -27.98
CA VAL A 243 -6.47 18.73 -27.01
C VAL A 243 -5.74 17.57 -27.69
N HIS A 244 -6.00 17.35 -28.98
CA HIS A 244 -5.36 16.31 -29.81
C HIS A 244 -4.03 16.73 -30.47
N GLY A 245 -3.45 17.87 -30.10
CA GLY A 245 -2.08 18.24 -30.48
C GLY A 245 -1.98 19.20 -31.67
N GLU A 246 -3.08 19.83 -32.08
CA GLU A 246 -2.98 21.02 -32.92
C GLU A 246 -2.50 22.19 -32.05
N THR A 247 -1.28 22.66 -32.31
CA THR A 247 -0.78 23.88 -31.69
C THR A 247 -1.67 25.06 -32.08
N PRO A 248 -1.96 25.98 -31.14
CA PRO A 248 -2.77 27.15 -31.45
C PRO A 248 -2.10 27.98 -32.56
N PRO A 249 -2.84 28.76 -33.36
CA PRO A 249 -2.24 29.75 -34.25
C PRO A 249 -1.46 30.81 -33.46
N ALA A 250 -0.66 31.64 -34.14
CA ALA A 250 0.00 32.77 -33.48
C ALA A 250 -1.04 33.69 -32.81
N PHE A 251 -0.73 34.13 -31.58
CA PHE A 251 -1.66 34.93 -30.76
C PHE A 251 -0.95 36.10 -30.09
N SER A 252 -1.71 37.15 -29.82
CA SER A 252 -1.26 38.39 -29.20
C SER A 252 -1.37 38.35 -27.66
N LYS A 253 -0.72 39.30 -26.96
CA LYS A 253 -0.85 39.45 -25.49
C LYS A 253 -2.31 39.63 -25.02
N PRO A 254 -3.17 40.43 -25.69
CA PRO A 254 -4.58 40.52 -25.33
C PRO A 254 -5.33 39.20 -25.47
N GLU A 255 -5.12 38.45 -26.56
CA GLU A 255 -5.75 37.14 -26.76
C GLU A 255 -5.28 36.14 -25.69
N PHE A 256 -4.01 36.21 -25.30
CA PHE A 256 -3.48 35.44 -24.19
C PHE A 256 -4.16 35.77 -22.87
N ALA A 257 -4.30 37.06 -22.55
CA ALA A 257 -4.98 37.50 -21.33
C ALA A 257 -6.46 37.08 -21.31
N ASP A 258 -7.14 37.19 -22.46
CA ASP A 258 -8.52 36.74 -22.60
C ASP A 258 -8.62 35.22 -22.40
N ALA A 259 -7.70 34.43 -22.93
CA ALA A 259 -7.69 32.98 -22.76
C ALA A 259 -7.50 32.55 -21.29
N PHE A 260 -6.68 33.28 -20.52
CA PHE A 260 -6.53 33.09 -19.07
C PHE A 260 -7.82 33.40 -18.30
N ASN A 261 -8.48 34.50 -18.63
CA ASN A 261 -9.76 34.88 -18.03
C ASN A 261 -10.83 33.81 -18.30
N HIS A 262 -10.89 33.26 -19.52
CA HIS A 262 -11.81 32.16 -19.86
C HIS A 262 -11.43 30.82 -19.21
N ALA A 263 -10.23 30.69 -18.66
CA ALA A 263 -9.81 29.53 -17.88
C ALA A 263 -9.98 29.75 -16.35
N ASP A 264 -10.68 30.81 -15.93
CA ASP A 264 -10.86 31.23 -14.54
C ASP A 264 -9.53 31.48 -13.79
N ILE A 265 -8.50 31.95 -14.50
CA ILE A 265 -7.25 32.40 -13.88
C ILE A 265 -7.25 33.92 -13.87
N GLU A 266 -7.51 34.51 -12.71
CA GLU A 266 -7.57 35.96 -12.55
C GLU A 266 -6.17 36.60 -12.67
N LEU A 267 -6.05 37.49 -13.66
CA LEU A 267 -4.85 38.30 -13.87
C LEU A 267 -4.85 39.49 -12.90
N SER A 268 -4.15 39.36 -11.77
CA SER A 268 -3.93 40.46 -10.83
C SER A 268 -2.44 40.68 -10.57
N GLU A 269 -2.05 41.89 -10.16
CA GLU A 269 -0.66 42.19 -9.79
C GLU A 269 -0.17 41.34 -8.61
N GLU A 270 -1.08 40.91 -7.74
CA GLU A 270 -0.77 40.04 -6.59
C GLU A 270 -0.49 38.58 -6.99
N ASN A 271 -0.95 38.16 -8.18
CA ASN A 271 -0.77 36.81 -8.70
C ASN A 271 0.35 36.69 -9.75
N GLY A 272 1.20 37.71 -9.89
CA GLY A 272 2.22 37.81 -10.95
C GLY A 272 3.11 36.55 -11.08
N ASP A 273 3.63 36.04 -9.96
CA ASP A 273 4.49 34.84 -9.97
C ASP A 273 3.75 33.59 -10.46
N THR A 274 2.48 33.43 -10.08
CA THR A 274 1.64 32.31 -10.56
C THR A 274 1.40 32.43 -12.05
N ILE A 275 1.08 33.63 -12.53
CA ILE A 275 0.82 33.91 -13.95
C ILE A 275 2.09 33.63 -14.79
N ASP A 276 3.25 34.05 -14.30
CA ASP A 276 4.54 33.75 -14.94
C ASP A 276 4.80 32.24 -14.99
N GLU A 277 4.54 31.49 -13.90
CA GLU A 277 4.63 30.02 -13.90
C GLU A 277 3.73 29.38 -14.97
N TYR A 278 2.47 29.81 -15.06
CA TYR A 278 1.53 29.32 -16.06
C TYR A 278 1.95 29.68 -17.48
N ARG A 279 2.41 30.92 -17.69
CA ARG A 279 2.89 31.38 -18.99
C ARG A 279 4.08 30.54 -19.45
N ASP A 280 5.08 30.38 -18.59
CA ASP A 280 6.30 29.68 -18.96
C ASP A 280 6.02 28.20 -19.26
N ARG A 281 5.18 27.54 -18.44
CA ARG A 281 4.73 26.16 -18.72
C ARG A 281 3.91 26.03 -19.99
N LEU A 282 3.04 26.99 -20.27
CA LEU A 282 2.22 26.98 -21.47
C LEU A 282 3.08 27.15 -22.72
N LEU A 283 3.98 28.15 -22.73
CA LEU A 283 4.89 28.42 -23.85
C LEU A 283 5.85 27.27 -24.11
N ASP A 284 6.41 26.65 -23.06
CA ASP A 284 7.22 25.43 -23.15
C ASP A 284 6.41 24.26 -23.74
N ARG A 285 5.16 24.07 -23.27
CA ARG A 285 4.28 23.00 -23.75
C ARG A 285 3.91 23.13 -25.23
N ILE A 286 3.66 24.35 -25.72
CA ILE A 286 3.28 24.57 -27.12
C ILE A 286 4.46 24.90 -28.03
N GLY A 287 5.65 25.16 -27.48
CA GLY A 287 6.86 25.53 -28.21
C GLY A 287 6.78 26.92 -28.85
N PHE A 288 6.27 27.93 -28.12
CA PHE A 288 6.07 29.28 -28.64
C PHE A 288 7.03 30.29 -28.00
N ILE A 289 7.47 31.27 -28.79
CA ILE A 289 8.32 32.37 -28.33
C ILE A 289 7.70 33.73 -28.68
N TRP A 290 8.00 34.76 -27.88
CA TRP A 290 7.55 36.12 -28.17
C TRP A 290 8.36 36.75 -29.31
N ASN A 291 7.68 37.17 -30.38
CA ASN A 291 8.30 37.87 -31.50
C ASN A 291 8.05 39.38 -31.42
N GLU A 292 9.11 40.15 -31.14
CA GLU A 292 9.03 41.62 -31.02
C GLU A 292 8.59 42.33 -32.30
N LYS A 293 8.79 41.73 -33.49
CA LYS A 293 8.43 42.36 -34.76
C LYS A 293 6.94 42.26 -35.04
N THR A 294 6.34 41.11 -34.74
CA THR A 294 4.92 40.84 -34.99
C THR A 294 4.05 41.14 -33.76
N GLN A 295 4.67 41.33 -32.59
CA GLN A 295 3.97 41.52 -31.31
C GLN A 295 3.02 40.35 -31.00
N GLN A 296 3.44 39.14 -31.38
CA GLN A 296 2.71 37.89 -31.22
C GLN A 296 3.62 36.80 -30.65
N PHE A 297 3.01 35.81 -30.01
CA PHE A 297 3.63 34.53 -29.71
C PHE A 297 3.53 33.66 -30.96
N GLU A 298 4.67 33.16 -31.42
CA GLU A 298 4.78 32.36 -32.64
C GLU A 298 5.50 31.04 -32.32
N PRO A 299 5.25 29.96 -33.08
CA PRO A 299 6.02 28.73 -32.94
C PRO A 299 7.51 29.03 -33.06
N GLU A 300 8.32 28.44 -32.19
CA GLU A 300 9.77 28.55 -32.29
C GLU A 300 10.21 28.02 -33.67
N GLU A 301 10.79 28.89 -34.49
CA GLU A 301 11.34 28.48 -35.78
C GLU A 301 12.50 27.53 -35.50
N VAL A 302 12.24 26.23 -35.64
CA VAL A 302 13.25 25.19 -35.52
C VAL A 302 14.30 25.46 -36.60
N ASN A 303 15.41 26.07 -36.20
CA ASN A 303 16.49 26.39 -37.10
C ASN A 303 17.09 25.08 -37.61
N PRO A 304 16.92 24.72 -38.90
CA PRO A 304 17.29 23.39 -39.42
C PRO A 304 18.81 23.17 -39.47
N SER A 305 19.59 24.11 -38.94
CA SER A 305 21.05 24.10 -38.88
C SER A 305 21.59 23.48 -37.59
N ASP A 306 20.73 23.18 -36.60
CA ASP A 306 21.10 22.51 -35.36
C ASP A 306 20.90 20.98 -35.51
N ASP A 307 21.98 20.28 -35.87
CA ASP A 307 22.04 18.83 -36.15
C ASP A 307 21.70 17.90 -34.93
N ASN A 308 21.11 18.42 -33.85
CA ASN A 308 20.66 17.65 -32.68
C ASN A 308 19.16 17.27 -32.73
N LEU A 309 18.56 17.28 -33.92
CA LEU A 309 17.13 17.13 -34.19
C LEU A 309 16.61 15.68 -34.18
N ALA A 310 17.03 14.87 -33.21
CA ALA A 310 16.47 13.53 -32.99
C ALA A 310 15.60 13.41 -31.71
N ASP A 311 15.52 14.44 -30.86
CA ASP A 311 14.92 14.30 -29.51
C ASP A 311 13.74 15.26 -29.21
N PHE A 312 13.40 16.18 -30.10
CA PHE A 312 12.21 17.06 -29.96
C PHE A 312 10.94 16.45 -30.56
N SER A 313 10.78 15.12 -30.47
CA SER A 313 9.46 14.53 -30.68
C SER A 313 8.60 14.99 -29.51
N LEU A 314 7.56 15.81 -29.78
CA LEU A 314 6.50 16.12 -28.83
C LEU A 314 6.19 14.83 -28.06
N LYS A 315 6.52 14.78 -26.76
CA LYS A 315 6.28 13.58 -25.96
C LYS A 315 4.82 13.20 -26.18
N PRO A 316 4.54 12.05 -26.82
CA PRO A 316 3.16 11.64 -27.02
C PRO A 316 2.51 11.63 -25.65
N ILE A 317 1.36 12.30 -25.54
CA ILE A 317 0.46 12.09 -24.41
C ILE A 317 0.30 10.57 -24.30
N GLU A 318 0.85 9.97 -23.25
CA GLU A 318 0.54 8.58 -22.95
C GLU A 318 -0.97 8.48 -22.96
N LYS A 319 -1.51 7.64 -23.85
CA LYS A 319 -2.95 7.53 -24.09
C LYS A 319 -3.66 7.13 -22.80
N GLU A 320 -4.08 8.09 -21.98
CA GLU A 320 -5.03 7.90 -20.88
C GLU A 320 -6.49 7.88 -21.38
N GLN A 321 -6.71 7.63 -22.68
CA GLN A 321 -8.02 7.28 -23.22
C GLN A 321 -8.36 5.81 -22.89
N SER A 322 -8.70 5.55 -21.62
CA SER A 322 -9.30 4.27 -21.19
C SER A 322 -10.19 4.37 -19.94
N TRP A 323 -10.35 5.52 -19.29
CA TRP A 323 -11.00 5.58 -17.98
C TRP A 323 -12.49 5.95 -17.97
N LEU A 324 -13.14 6.14 -19.12
CA LEU A 324 -14.54 6.61 -19.17
C LEU A 324 -15.63 5.54 -19.35
N HIS A 325 -15.36 4.23 -19.26
CA HIS A 325 -16.45 3.25 -19.23
C HIS A 325 -16.25 2.08 -18.25
N THR A 326 -17.25 1.96 -17.37
CA THR A 326 -17.62 0.84 -16.47
C THR A 326 -17.10 0.92 -15.04
N THR A 327 -17.62 1.89 -14.28
CA THR A 327 -17.75 1.78 -12.82
C THR A 327 -18.81 0.72 -12.51
N GLU A 328 -18.39 -0.54 -12.36
CA GLU A 328 -19.15 -1.47 -11.53
C GLU A 328 -18.98 -1.01 -10.08
N HIS A 329 -20.03 -0.42 -9.53
CA HIS A 329 -20.07 -0.04 -8.12
C HIS A 329 -19.84 -1.28 -7.24
N PRO A 330 -18.87 -1.27 -6.30
CA PRO A 330 -18.86 -2.29 -5.26
C PRO A 330 -20.13 -2.14 -4.42
N ALA A 331 -20.87 -3.24 -4.27
CA ALA A 331 -22.04 -3.28 -3.40
C ALA A 331 -21.60 -3.05 -1.96
N TYR A 332 -21.87 -1.85 -1.44
CA TYR A 332 -21.65 -1.52 -0.04
C TYR A 332 -22.63 -2.32 0.84
N PRO A 333 -22.16 -2.95 1.94
CA PRO A 333 -23.05 -3.57 2.90
C PRO A 333 -23.88 -2.49 3.60
N GLN A 334 -25.17 -2.41 3.27
CA GLN A 334 -26.10 -1.59 4.04
C GLN A 334 -26.19 -2.16 5.45
N LYS A 335 -25.81 -1.36 6.45
CA LYS A 335 -26.16 -1.64 7.85
C LYS A 335 -27.67 -1.54 7.97
N SER A 336 -28.33 -2.70 7.99
CA SER A 336 -29.74 -2.84 8.33
C SER A 336 -29.98 -2.23 9.71
N THR A 337 -30.78 -1.18 9.76
CA THR A 337 -31.38 -0.66 10.98
C THR A 337 -32.78 -1.27 11.14
N ASP A 338 -32.87 -2.59 11.32
CA ASP A 338 -34.11 -3.22 11.76
C ASP A 338 -34.06 -3.48 13.27
N ASN A 339 -34.71 -2.58 14.01
CA ASN A 339 -35.13 -2.80 15.39
C ASN A 339 -36.32 -3.76 15.40
N SER A 340 -36.08 -5.03 15.74
CA SER A 340 -37.13 -5.91 16.26
C SER A 340 -36.57 -6.91 17.28
N PRO A 341 -37.35 -7.24 18.34
CA PRO A 341 -36.83 -7.87 19.55
C PRO A 341 -36.65 -9.37 19.39
N SER A 342 -35.50 -9.86 19.85
CA SER A 342 -35.10 -11.28 19.83
C SER A 342 -35.94 -12.12 20.81
N PRO A 343 -36.52 -13.27 20.40
CA PRO A 343 -37.08 -14.24 21.32
C PRO A 343 -36.03 -15.28 21.74
N TYR A 344 -36.01 -15.51 23.05
CA TYR A 344 -35.31 -16.55 23.81
C TYR A 344 -35.02 -17.86 23.07
N LEU A 345 -33.75 -18.29 23.09
CA LEU A 345 -33.36 -19.69 23.07
C LEU A 345 -32.23 -19.92 24.09
N THR A 346 -32.60 -20.58 25.20
CA THR A 346 -31.70 -21.26 26.14
C THR A 346 -31.02 -22.45 25.47
N PRO A 347 -29.71 -22.68 25.67
CA PRO A 347 -29.09 -23.97 25.40
C PRO A 347 -29.17 -24.88 26.64
N GLN A 348 -29.68 -26.10 26.45
CA GLN A 348 -29.51 -27.20 27.40
C GLN A 348 -28.06 -27.66 27.41
N LEU A 349 -27.49 -27.72 28.61
CA LEU A 349 -26.22 -28.34 28.96
C LEU A 349 -26.47 -29.80 29.36
N GLU A 350 -26.00 -30.76 28.55
CA GLU A 350 -25.64 -32.10 29.02
C GLU A 350 -24.41 -32.58 28.23
N GLY A 351 -23.32 -32.90 28.94
CA GLY A 351 -22.09 -33.36 28.29
C GLY A 351 -20.85 -33.32 29.18
N THR A 352 -20.88 -34.08 30.26
CA THR A 352 -19.77 -34.69 31.03
C THR A 352 -18.34 -34.41 30.53
N ILE A 353 -17.56 -33.63 31.30
CA ILE A 353 -16.10 -33.80 31.35
C ILE A 353 -15.66 -33.91 32.80
N SER A 354 -15.12 -35.09 33.10
CA SER A 354 -14.55 -35.51 34.36
C SER A 354 -13.14 -34.91 34.54
N GLY A 355 -12.98 -34.16 35.63
CA GLY A 355 -11.81 -34.08 36.52
C GLY A 355 -10.39 -34.07 35.94
N LYS A 356 -9.65 -32.98 36.20
CA LYS A 356 -8.43 -32.94 37.05
C LYS A 356 -7.71 -31.60 36.87
N LEU A 357 -7.47 -30.93 38.00
CA LEU A 357 -6.30 -30.11 38.38
C LEU A 357 -6.75 -28.90 39.21
N ALA A 358 -6.99 -29.18 40.48
CA ALA A 358 -6.74 -28.22 41.55
C ALA A 358 -5.28 -28.42 41.98
N ASP A 359 -4.50 -27.34 42.02
CA ASP A 359 -3.76 -26.88 43.19
C ASP A 359 -2.57 -25.97 42.80
N HIS A 360 -2.32 -25.01 43.70
CA HIS A 360 -1.26 -24.01 43.74
C HIS A 360 -1.44 -22.74 42.91
N ILE A 361 -2.02 -21.70 43.53
CA ILE A 361 -1.31 -20.45 43.85
C ILE A 361 -1.89 -19.87 45.15
N SER A 362 -1.09 -19.87 46.22
CA SER A 362 -1.38 -19.20 47.50
C SER A 362 -1.08 -17.70 47.39
N PHE A 363 -2.06 -16.85 47.68
CA PHE A 363 -1.87 -15.40 47.86
C PHE A 363 -1.65 -15.11 49.36
N SER A 364 -0.45 -14.68 49.72
CA SER A 364 -0.12 -14.18 51.07
C SER A 364 -0.37 -12.67 51.11
N GLY A 365 -1.46 -12.26 51.76
CA GLY A 365 -1.71 -10.88 52.14
C GLY A 365 -1.15 -10.59 53.53
N GLU A 366 -0.13 -9.74 53.61
CA GLU A 366 0.35 -9.17 54.88
C GLU A 366 -0.45 -7.91 55.23
N GLN A 367 -1.18 -7.98 56.33
CA GLN A 367 -1.78 -6.85 57.02
C GLN A 367 -0.71 -6.13 57.87
N LYS A 368 -0.46 -4.85 57.60
CA LYS A 368 0.21 -3.96 58.56
C LYS A 368 -0.80 -3.51 59.61
N THR A 369 -0.60 -3.96 60.84
CA THR A 369 -1.24 -3.42 62.04
C THR A 369 -0.43 -2.25 62.58
N THR A 370 -1.10 -1.10 62.69
CA THR A 370 -0.63 0.08 63.41
C THR A 370 -1.02 -0.08 64.89
N GLN A 371 -0.06 -0.01 65.80
CA GLN A 371 -0.32 0.32 67.21
C GLN A 371 0.69 1.36 67.71
N ALA A 372 0.17 2.16 68.65
CA ALA A 372 0.61 3.47 69.11
C ALA A 372 1.92 3.51 69.90
#